data_AF-A0A2T2U556-F1
#
_entry.id   AF-A0A2T2U556-F1
#
_cell.length_a   1.000
_cell.length_b   1.000
_cell.length_c   1.000
_cell.angle_alpha   90.00
_cell.angle_beta   90.00
_cell.angle_gamma   90.00
#
_symmetry.space_group_name_H-M   'P 1'
#
loop_
_entity.id
_entity.type
_entity.pdbx_description
1 polymer ?
#
loop_
_entity_poly.entity_id
_entity_poly.type
_entity_poly.pdbx_seq_one_letter_code
_entity_poly.pdbx_strand_id
1 'polypeptide(L)'
;MSSPAVDRDALVELLDEKSDLIVTIIDSFLDDCPDYMEAIREAVENEDPETMKQEAHGLKGAAGSLRAEPASEAAQVLEEIGHSGDFAGAETALDTLGGESAKWSNPPGCRGTVSPLARWIVTGSSASSGATTSPTTL
;
A
#
# COMPACT_ATOMS: atom_id res chain seq x y z
N MET A 1 -15.56 -11.22 6.80
CA MET A 1 -15.08 -10.02 7.51
C MET A 1 -14.06 -9.39 6.59
N SER A 2 -14.38 -8.26 5.95
CA SER A 2 -13.46 -7.61 5.01
C SER A 2 -12.30 -7.02 5.81
N SER A 3 -11.12 -7.65 5.71
CA SER A 3 -9.91 -7.07 6.27
C SER A 3 -9.58 -5.80 5.47
N PRO A 4 -9.39 -4.63 6.11
CA PRO A 4 -8.91 -3.46 5.42
C PRO A 4 -7.49 -3.72 4.93
N ALA A 5 -7.17 -3.28 3.71
CA ALA A 5 -5.85 -3.48 3.11
C ALA A 5 -4.72 -2.72 3.84
N VAL A 6 -5.06 -1.88 4.84
CA VAL A 6 -4.17 -1.06 5.69
C VAL A 6 -4.85 -0.89 7.06
N ASP A 7 -4.18 -1.28 8.16
CA ASP A 7 -4.67 -1.04 9.52
C ASP A 7 -4.24 0.35 10.03
N ARG A 8 -5.18 1.29 9.95
CA ARG A 8 -4.97 2.70 10.27
C ARG A 8 -4.75 2.95 11.75
N ASP A 9 -5.56 2.34 12.61
CA ASP A 9 -5.57 2.63 14.05
C ASP A 9 -4.22 2.25 14.66
N ALA A 10 -3.69 1.09 14.25
CA ALA A 10 -2.37 0.63 14.65
C ALA A 10 -1.21 1.50 14.13
N LEU A 11 -1.37 2.18 12.99
CA LEU A 11 -0.35 3.08 12.44
C LEU A 11 -0.29 4.41 13.22
N VAL A 12 -1.46 4.89 13.63
CA VAL A 12 -1.62 6.15 14.38
C VAL A 12 -1.15 5.98 15.83
N GLU A 13 -1.43 4.84 16.47
CA GLU A 13 -0.94 4.55 17.84
C GLU A 13 0.59 4.37 17.92
N LEU A 14 1.24 3.90 16.85
CA LEU A 14 2.68 3.68 16.82
C LEU A 14 3.47 5.00 16.66
N LEU A 15 2.85 6.03 16.10
CA LEU A 15 3.51 7.25 15.64
C LEU A 15 2.83 8.49 16.25
N ASP A 16 3.15 8.72 17.51
CA ASP A 16 2.79 9.90 18.31
C ASP A 16 2.92 11.23 17.52
N GLU A 17 1.77 11.87 17.29
CA GLU A 17 1.57 13.27 16.85
C GLU A 17 2.29 13.78 15.58
N LYS A 18 2.72 12.92 14.63
CA LYS A 18 3.34 13.35 13.34
C LYS A 18 2.56 12.95 12.09
N SER A 19 1.29 13.32 12.05
CA SER A 19 0.36 13.07 10.93
C SER A 19 0.90 13.47 9.56
N ASP A 20 1.58 14.62 9.42
CA ASP A 20 2.14 15.08 8.14
C ASP A 20 3.36 14.27 7.67
N LEU A 21 4.15 13.72 8.61
CA LEU A 21 5.28 12.84 8.27
C LEU A 21 4.76 11.49 7.74
N ILE A 22 3.69 10.98 8.35
CA ILE A 22 3.01 9.77 7.90
C ILE A 22 2.47 9.95 6.49
N VAL A 23 1.86 11.11 6.20
CA VAL A 23 1.38 11.43 4.85
C VAL A 23 2.53 11.34 3.84
N THR A 24 3.68 11.95 4.16
CA THR A 24 4.85 11.98 3.26
C THR A 24 5.43 10.59 3.03
N ILE A 25 5.52 9.75 4.05
CA ILE A 25 6.03 8.37 3.95
C ILE A 25 5.09 7.51 3.10
N ILE A 26 3.77 7.63 3.31
CA ILE A 26 2.77 6.90 2.53
C ILE A 26 2.79 7.37 1.07
N ASP A 27 2.90 8.68 0.82
CA ASP A 27 2.92 9.23 -0.54
C ASP A 27 4.16 8.74 -1.31
N SER A 28 5.34 8.77 -0.69
CA SER A 28 6.57 8.19 -1.28
C SER A 28 6.40 6.71 -1.59
N PHE A 29 5.84 5.93 -0.65
CA PHE A 29 5.60 4.51 -0.88
C PHE A 29 4.66 4.25 -2.06
N LEU A 30 3.58 5.03 -2.19
CA LEU A 30 2.64 4.88 -3.28
C LEU A 30 3.24 5.26 -4.63
N ASP A 31 4.21 6.17 -4.65
CA ASP A 31 4.99 6.55 -5.84
C ASP A 31 5.98 5.44 -6.23
N ASP A 32 6.63 4.80 -5.25
CA ASP A 32 7.61 3.72 -5.49
C ASP A 32 6.95 2.35 -5.80
N CYS A 33 5.71 2.11 -5.33
CA CYS A 33 4.97 0.85 -5.52
C CYS A 33 4.82 0.39 -6.98
N PRO A 34 4.47 1.24 -7.97
CA PRO A 34 4.43 0.83 -9.37
C PRO A 34 5.79 0.36 -9.89
N ASP A 35 6.90 1.01 -9.52
CA ASP A 35 8.25 0.58 -9.91
C ASP A 35 8.59 -0.81 -9.36
N TYR A 36 8.30 -1.07 -8.07
CA TYR A 36 8.44 -2.42 -7.50
C TYR A 36 7.61 -3.45 -8.27
N MET A 37 6.36 -3.12 -8.59
CA MET A 37 5.48 -4.04 -9.33
C MET A 37 5.96 -4.32 -10.74
N GLU A 38 6.49 -3.31 -11.44
CA GLU A 38 7.05 -3.47 -12.79
C GLU A 38 8.32 -4.33 -12.75
N ALA A 39 9.25 -4.05 -11.82
CA ALA A 39 10.48 -4.80 -11.69
C ALA A 39 10.23 -6.28 -11.28
N ILE A 40 9.26 -6.55 -10.40
CA ILE A 40 8.86 -7.92 -10.07
C ILE A 40 8.24 -8.62 -11.29
N ARG A 41 7.43 -7.94 -12.09
CA ARG A 41 6.87 -8.51 -13.34
C ARG A 41 7.96 -8.90 -14.31
N GLU A 42 8.89 -7.99 -14.59
CA GLU A 42 10.01 -8.27 -15.48
C GLU A 42 10.88 -9.41 -14.94
N ALA A 43 11.08 -9.49 -13.63
CA ALA A 43 11.82 -10.59 -13.01
C ALA A 43 11.09 -11.95 -13.12
N VAL A 44 9.75 -11.98 -13.08
CA VAL A 44 8.97 -13.19 -13.39
C VAL A 44 9.14 -13.57 -14.86
N GLU A 45 8.99 -12.62 -15.78
CA GLU A 45 9.06 -12.87 -17.22
C GLU A 45 10.44 -13.33 -17.70
N ASN A 46 11.50 -12.79 -17.10
CA ASN A 46 12.88 -13.13 -17.43
C ASN A 46 13.46 -14.28 -16.58
N GLU A 47 12.65 -14.86 -15.68
CA GLU A 47 13.11 -15.86 -14.69
C GLU A 47 14.37 -15.39 -13.94
N ASP A 48 14.36 -14.14 -13.46
CA ASP A 48 15.48 -13.51 -12.75
C ASP A 48 15.30 -13.57 -11.23
N PRO A 49 15.87 -14.59 -10.55
CA PRO A 49 15.60 -14.83 -9.13
C PRO A 49 16.21 -13.77 -8.22
N GLU A 50 17.32 -13.14 -8.63
CA GLU A 50 17.99 -12.13 -7.82
C GLU A 50 17.18 -10.84 -7.75
N THR A 51 16.72 -10.33 -8.91
CA THR A 51 15.86 -9.14 -8.98
C THR A 51 14.52 -9.41 -8.31
N MET A 52 13.89 -10.56 -8.58
CA MET A 52 12.61 -10.92 -7.94
C MET A 52 12.71 -10.89 -6.42
N LYS A 53 13.75 -11.52 -5.86
CA LYS A 53 13.96 -11.55 -4.41
C LYS A 53 14.17 -10.14 -3.85
N GLN A 54 15.01 -9.33 -4.49
CA GLN A 54 15.36 -8.01 -3.99
C GLN A 54 14.15 -7.07 -3.99
N GLU A 55 13.41 -7.02 -5.09
CA GLU A 55 12.24 -6.16 -5.24
C GLU A 55 11.07 -6.64 -4.37
N ALA A 56 10.83 -7.95 -4.30
CA ALA A 56 9.82 -8.52 -3.42
C ALA A 56 10.14 -8.28 -1.94
N HIS A 57 11.42 -8.34 -1.53
CA HIS A 57 11.85 -8.02 -0.17
C HIS A 57 11.59 -6.55 0.18
N GLY A 58 11.90 -5.62 -0.73
CA GLY A 58 11.64 -4.19 -0.56
C GLY A 58 10.14 -3.91 -0.41
N LEU A 59 9.33 -4.45 -1.33
CA LEU A 59 7.87 -4.28 -1.31
C LEU A 59 7.22 -4.90 -0.07
N LYS A 60 7.69 -6.07 0.38
CA LYS A 60 7.25 -6.70 1.64
C LYS A 60 7.50 -5.80 2.85
N GLY A 61 8.71 -5.27 2.99
CA GLY A 61 9.06 -4.40 4.12
C GLY A 61 8.22 -3.12 4.14
N ALA A 62 7.95 -2.56 2.97
CA ALA A 62 7.15 -1.36 2.82
C ALA A 62 5.64 -1.62 3.04
N ALA A 63 5.10 -2.72 2.50
CA ALA A 63 3.72 -3.16 2.78
C ALA A 63 3.51 -3.50 4.27
N GLY A 64 4.48 -4.17 4.90
CA GLY A 64 4.44 -4.47 6.34
C GLY A 64 4.49 -3.21 7.21
N SER A 65 5.25 -2.20 6.80
CA SER A 65 5.30 -0.89 7.47
C SER A 65 3.94 -0.18 7.47
N LEU A 66 3.11 -0.44 6.46
CA LEU A 66 1.74 0.08 6.33
C LEU A 66 0.66 -0.88 6.85
N ARG A 67 1.04 -1.95 7.55
CA ARG A 67 0.10 -3.00 8.03
C ARG A 67 -0.73 -3.61 6.91
N ALA A 68 -0.20 -3.64 5.70
CA ALA A 68 -0.86 -4.21 4.53
C ALA A 68 -0.52 -5.71 4.42
N GLU A 69 -0.96 -6.48 5.42
CA GLU A 69 -0.60 -7.88 5.60
C GLU A 69 -0.79 -8.73 4.33
N PRO A 70 -1.94 -8.66 3.60
CA PRO A 70 -2.15 -9.52 2.43
C PRO A 70 -1.11 -9.32 1.33
N ALA A 71 -0.66 -8.08 1.09
CA ALA A 71 0.36 -7.80 0.10
C ALA A 71 1.76 -8.12 0.60
N SER A 72 2.02 -7.90 1.90
CA SER A 72 3.28 -8.32 2.52
C SER A 72 3.47 -9.84 2.42
N GLU A 73 2.40 -10.61 2.62
CA GLU A 73 2.41 -12.06 2.46
C GLU A 73 2.62 -12.46 1.00
N ALA A 74 1.93 -11.83 0.05
CA ALA A 74 2.11 -12.11 -1.38
C ALA A 74 3.54 -11.78 -1.87
N ALA A 75 4.11 -10.67 -1.40
CA ALA A 75 5.49 -10.30 -1.67
C ALA A 75 6.48 -11.28 -1.02
N GLN A 76 6.19 -11.79 0.19
CA GLN A 76 7.00 -12.83 0.80
C GLN A 76 7.01 -14.12 -0.03
N VAL A 77 5.88 -14.53 -0.60
CA VAL A 77 5.82 -15.73 -1.47
C VAL A 77 6.71 -15.55 -2.71
N LEU A 78 6.70 -14.37 -3.33
CA LEU A 78 7.60 -14.06 -4.45
C LEU A 78 9.08 -14.03 -4.04
N GLU A 79 9.39 -13.51 -2.85
CA GLU A 79 10.75 -13.56 -2.28
C GLU A 79 11.24 -15.00 -2.10
N GLU A 80 10.37 -15.90 -1.60
CA GLU A 80 10.67 -17.32 -1.40
C GLU A 80 10.82 -18.08 -2.73
N ILE A 81 10.01 -17.74 -3.73
CA ILE A 81 10.13 -18.27 -5.10
C ILE A 81 11.48 -17.88 -5.71
N GLY A 82 11.86 -16.60 -5.64
CA GLY A 82 13.16 -16.13 -6.08
C GLY A 82 14.31 -16.79 -5.32
N HIS A 83 14.13 -17.06 -4.02
CA HIS A 83 15.13 -17.79 -3.24
C HIS A 83 15.30 -19.26 -3.66
N SER A 84 14.19 -19.93 -3.99
CA SER A 84 14.19 -21.32 -4.45
C SER A 84 14.69 -21.46 -5.90
N GLY A 85 14.51 -20.42 -6.71
CA GLY A 85 14.72 -20.48 -8.17
C GLY A 85 13.69 -21.36 -8.89
N ASP A 86 12.61 -21.74 -8.21
CA ASP A 86 11.51 -22.51 -8.77
C ASP A 86 10.33 -21.56 -9.01
N PHE A 87 10.19 -21.09 -10.24
CA PHE A 87 9.17 -20.13 -10.65
C PHE A 87 7.76 -20.73 -10.72
N ALA A 88 7.56 -21.99 -10.29
CA ALA A 88 6.24 -22.58 -10.19
C ALA A 88 5.35 -21.75 -9.24
N GLY A 89 4.34 -21.10 -9.81
CA GLY A 89 3.40 -20.25 -9.07
C GLY A 89 3.82 -18.78 -8.95
N ALA A 90 4.92 -18.36 -9.58
CA ALA A 90 5.33 -16.95 -9.63
C ALA A 90 4.24 -16.05 -10.21
N GLU A 91 3.62 -16.46 -11.32
CA GLU A 91 2.49 -15.74 -11.93
C GLU A 91 1.29 -15.61 -10.99
N THR A 92 0.95 -16.67 -10.25
CA THR A 92 -0.18 -16.66 -9.29
C THR A 92 0.10 -15.72 -8.12
N ALA A 93 1.33 -15.74 -7.59
CA ALA A 93 1.74 -14.86 -6.51
C ALA A 93 1.78 -13.40 -6.97
N LEU A 94 2.24 -13.15 -8.20
CA LEU A 94 2.24 -11.84 -8.83
C LEU A 94 0.82 -11.30 -9.07
N ASP A 95 -0.12 -12.13 -9.52
CA ASP A 95 -1.53 -11.73 -9.70
C ASP A 95 -2.17 -11.36 -8.35
N THR A 96 -1.91 -12.16 -7.31
CA THR A 96 -2.35 -11.88 -5.95
C THR A 96 -1.80 -10.54 -5.46
N LEU A 97 -0.49 -10.31 -5.62
CA LEU A 97 0.17 -9.07 -5.23
C LEU A 97 -0.40 -7.86 -6.00
N GLY A 98 -0.63 -8.00 -7.30
CA GLY A 98 -1.25 -6.97 -8.13
C GLY A 98 -2.69 -6.64 -7.74
N GLY A 99 -3.46 -7.66 -7.33
CA GLY A 99 -4.81 -7.49 -6.81
C GLY A 99 -4.86 -6.74 -5.48
N GLU A 100 -3.88 -6.95 -4.60
CA GLU A 100 -3.79 -6.24 -3.33
C GLU A 100 -3.27 -4.80 -3.51
N SER A 101 -2.24 -4.59 -4.33
CA SER A 101 -1.68 -3.25 -4.57
C SER A 101 -2.66 -2.30 -5.27
N ALA A 102 -3.53 -2.82 -6.14
CA ALA A 102 -4.60 -2.05 -6.76
C ALA A 102 -5.60 -1.46 -5.74
N LYS A 103 -5.76 -2.08 -4.56
CA LYS A 103 -6.65 -1.57 -3.50
C LYS A 103 -6.09 -0.32 -2.83
N TRP A 104 -4.77 -0.12 -2.85
CA TRP A 104 -4.13 1.09 -2.33
C TRP A 104 -4.17 2.25 -3.33
N SER A 105 -4.02 1.95 -4.62
CA SER A 105 -4.05 2.96 -5.69
C SER A 105 -5.43 3.60 -5.87
N ASN A 106 -6.51 2.86 -5.61
CA ASN A 106 -7.89 3.35 -5.78
C ASN A 106 -8.82 2.96 -4.61
N PRO A 107 -8.77 3.68 -3.48
CA PRO A 107 -9.65 3.41 -2.37
C PRO A 107 -11.10 3.74 -2.74
N PRO A 108 -12.07 2.95 -2.27
CA PRO A 108 -13.48 3.21 -2.53
C PRO A 108 -13.87 4.59 -1.97
N GLY A 109 -14.18 5.54 -2.87
CA GLY A 109 -14.62 6.89 -2.51
C GLY A 109 -13.79 8.04 -3.10
N CYS A 110 -12.61 7.77 -3.67
CA CYS A 110 -11.76 8.79 -4.29
C CYS A 110 -11.83 8.72 -5.82
N ARG A 111 -12.89 9.25 -6.44
CA ARG A 111 -12.91 9.45 -7.90
C ARG A 111 -12.26 10.79 -8.26
N GLY A 112 -11.06 10.71 -8.82
CA GLY A 112 -10.50 11.74 -9.70
C GLY A 112 -9.88 12.96 -9.02
N THR A 113 -8.64 12.83 -8.57
CA THR A 113 -7.54 13.80 -8.74
C THR A 113 -6.28 13.18 -8.15
N VAL A 114 -5.14 13.36 -8.84
CA VAL A 114 -3.83 12.95 -8.36
C VAL A 114 -3.51 13.64 -7.01
N SER A 115 -3.40 12.82 -5.98
CA SER A 115 -2.98 13.08 -4.59
C SER A 115 -3.89 13.94 -3.67
N PRO A 116 -3.98 13.61 -2.36
CA PRO A 116 -3.18 12.61 -1.64
C PRO A 116 -4.06 11.55 -0.95
N LEU A 117 -3.96 10.32 -1.44
CA LEU A 117 -4.44 9.11 -0.75
C LEU A 117 -3.99 9.09 0.71
N ALA A 118 -2.74 9.48 0.95
CA ALA A 118 -2.13 9.64 2.24
C ALA A 118 -2.88 10.63 3.16
N ARG A 119 -3.38 11.74 2.61
CA ARG A 119 -4.19 12.71 3.36
C ARG A 119 -5.58 12.16 3.64
N TRP A 120 -6.21 11.45 2.70
CA TRP A 120 -7.48 10.77 2.96
C TRP A 120 -7.34 9.70 4.05
N ILE A 121 -6.25 8.92 4.03
CA ILE A 121 -5.90 7.91 5.05
C ILE A 121 -5.73 8.57 6.43
N VAL A 122 -5.04 9.71 6.50
CA VAL A 122 -4.79 10.43 7.76
C VAL A 122 -6.03 11.20 8.25
N THR A 123 -6.70 11.97 7.39
CA THR A 123 -7.80 12.85 7.82
C THR A 123 -9.14 12.15 7.93
N GLY A 124 -9.34 11.02 7.24
CA GLY A 124 -10.62 10.32 7.17
C GLY A 124 -11.70 11.14 6.48
N SER A 125 -12.46 10.53 5.57
CA SER A 125 -13.74 11.09 5.16
C SER A 125 -14.74 10.94 6.29
N SER A 126 -14.66 11.81 7.30
CA SER A 126 -15.84 12.17 8.07
C SER A 126 -16.37 13.48 7.52
N ALA A 127 -16.94 13.41 6.31
CA ALA A 127 -17.99 14.34 5.93
C ALA A 127 -19.24 14.03 6.80
N SER A 128 -19.13 14.25 8.11
CA SER A 128 -20.29 14.47 8.95
C SER A 128 -20.82 15.85 8.58
N SER A 129 -21.91 15.85 7.82
CA SER A 129 -22.69 17.03 7.52
C SER A 129 -23.11 17.71 8.83
N GLY A 130 -22.67 18.95 9.01
CA GLY A 130 -23.05 19.80 10.13
C GLY A 130 -22.81 21.26 9.79
N ALA A 131 -23.74 21.85 9.03
CA ALA A 131 -24.00 23.29 9.08
C ALA A 131 -24.11 23.72 10.56
N THR A 132 -23.63 24.87 11.02
CA THR A 132 -24.00 26.21 10.57
C THR A 132 -22.96 27.22 11.03
N THR A 133 -22.56 28.09 10.12
CA THR A 133 -22.02 29.41 10.44
C THR A 133 -23.08 30.24 11.17
N SER A 134 -22.74 30.75 12.36
CA SER A 134 -23.09 32.10 12.84
C SER A 134 -22.58 32.30 14.28
N PRO A 135 -21.69 33.29 14.49
CA PRO A 135 -21.78 34.15 15.66
C PRO A 135 -22.17 35.55 15.18
N THR A 136 -23.37 36.01 15.52
CA THR A 136 -23.75 37.42 15.39
C THR A 136 -24.48 37.84 16.65
N THR A 137 -23.67 38.39 17.56
CA THR A 137 -23.90 39.65 18.27
C THR A 137 -25.31 40.24 18.18
N LEU A 138 -26.08 40.15 19.28
CA LEU A 138 -26.53 41.26 20.14
C LEU A 138 -27.37 40.74 21.31
#